data_AF-A0A964QNP7-F1
#
_entry.id   AF-A0A964QNP7-F1
#
_cell.length_a   1.000
_cell.length_b   1.000
_cell.length_c   1.000
_cell.angle_alpha   90.00
_cell.angle_beta   90.00
_cell.angle_gamma   90.00
#
_symmetry.space_group_name_H-M   'P 1'
#
loop_
_entity.id
_entity.type
_entity.pdbx_description
1 polymer ?
#
loop_
_entity_poly.entity_id
_entity_poly.type
_entity_poly.pdbx_seq_one_letter_code
_entity_poly.pdbx_strand_id
1 'polypeptide(L)'
;MFHHFKRSNKVKNVFKRFSISSAICWTLSFAAPAQCAAAAPSQSATSSTPATLKVYRDFALGREGNPESGRELFSAEQKGACFKCHTVDGSSGKAGPDLFAVGDKFPRRELIQSILEPSSTIAVGYGTTTLETKAGEEHLGIVKQATDAWTELMLADGKLVRIAARDIKAQRGSTVSLMPEGLHALLSLQEFTDLVEYLVTLKQPDNALTSNRGMPIDISELPRPISVRPFFTEDLRFPHAFVHKPGDIRYGLVWFGQVPGISNAFLVVHQTGKIWLLDKKSDGDSKALFADFGEELFNERGPNGLLGWAFHPKFRENRKYYLKHQVFEDSKIATVVVEKQAAPDFRHDSGQPSRRLLKIISTTQDHSGGCIQFGPDGLLYIAMGDTGPQQDPQGHGQDMTTLLGKITRIDVDQASEGLPYAIPADNPFRDLPGARPEIWAAGFREPWRFSFDPTSGDLWVGDVGQDRVEEVTIVRRGENHGWNVYEGFEPFSNRYRKDGANYVPPIFAYKRKYGNSITGGYVYRGDKQSSFYGVYVCGDYTSKRIWGLTQENRVLKTIRQIGTSPQGIASFASDEQGEIYVVGYEGMIYKLDFSGVTFDEGTRAASARPASAPAAEGSGRKKSEK
;
A
#
# COMPACT_ATOMS: atom_id res chain seq x y z
N MET A 1 15.22 34.45 -38.74
CA MET A 1 15.55 35.72 -39.41
C MET A 1 14.46 35.96 -40.45
N PHE A 2 13.67 37.03 -40.28
CA PHE A 2 12.71 37.74 -41.18
C PHE A 2 12.17 37.03 -42.46
N HIS A 3 10.89 37.09 -42.86
CA HIS A 3 10.01 38.27 -42.92
C HIS A 3 8.52 37.90 -43.17
N HIS A 4 7.65 38.83 -42.75
CA HIS A 4 6.21 38.98 -43.00
C HIS A 4 5.80 39.01 -44.48
N PHE A 5 4.51 38.72 -44.76
CA PHE A 5 3.60 39.74 -45.36
C PHE A 5 2.10 39.45 -45.07
N LYS A 6 1.38 40.53 -44.73
CA LYS A 6 -0.06 40.64 -44.44
C LYS A 6 -0.84 41.11 -45.67
N ARG A 7 -2.18 40.92 -45.62
CA ARG A 7 -3.33 41.80 -46.02
C ARG A 7 -4.33 41.07 -46.93
N SER A 8 -5.60 40.85 -46.56
CA SER A 8 -6.74 41.77 -46.25
C SER A 8 -7.39 42.39 -47.48
N ASN A 9 -8.69 42.10 -47.71
CA ASN A 9 -9.80 43.05 -47.95
C ASN A 9 -11.13 42.26 -48.13
N LYS A 10 -12.14 42.40 -47.26
CA LYS A 10 -13.20 43.44 -47.12
C LYS A 10 -14.38 43.37 -48.14
N VAL A 11 -15.49 42.79 -47.66
CA VAL A 11 -16.89 43.31 -47.54
C VAL A 11 -17.52 44.10 -48.70
N LYS A 12 -18.75 43.70 -49.12
CA LYS A 12 -20.02 44.50 -49.13
C LYS A 12 -21.24 43.74 -49.73
N ASN A 13 -22.20 43.39 -48.86
CA ASN A 13 -23.59 43.88 -48.79
C ASN A 13 -24.52 43.96 -50.04
N VAL A 14 -25.75 43.37 -49.97
CA VAL A 14 -27.09 44.05 -49.88
C VAL A 14 -28.34 43.43 -50.62
N PHE A 15 -29.48 43.43 -49.88
CA PHE A 15 -30.96 43.44 -50.19
C PHE A 15 -31.67 42.20 -50.82
N LYS A 16 -32.83 41.71 -50.32
CA LYS A 16 -34.18 42.33 -50.41
C LYS A 16 -35.25 41.56 -49.58
N ARG A 17 -36.29 42.29 -49.13
CA ARG A 17 -37.50 41.90 -48.37
C ARG A 17 -38.69 41.53 -49.28
N PHE A 18 -39.68 40.81 -48.73
CA PHE A 18 -41.14 40.85 -49.03
C PHE A 18 -41.91 40.19 -47.85
N SER A 19 -43.24 40.23 -47.76
CA SER A 19 -44.16 41.24 -47.19
C SER A 19 -45.30 40.47 -46.46
N ILE A 20 -46.17 41.20 -45.76
CA ILE A 20 -47.14 40.84 -44.70
C ILE A 20 -48.52 40.38 -45.23
N SER A 21 -49.26 39.56 -44.46
CA SER A 21 -50.74 39.59 -44.21
C SER A 21 -51.15 38.36 -43.37
N SER A 22 -52.18 38.27 -42.50
CA SER A 22 -53.01 39.17 -41.67
C SER A 22 -53.74 38.26 -40.65
N ALA A 23 -54.26 38.85 -39.57
CA ALA A 23 -54.80 38.27 -38.32
C ALA A 23 -55.92 37.19 -38.39
N ILE A 24 -56.04 36.39 -37.31
CA ILE A 24 -57.27 36.21 -36.47
C ILE A 24 -56.88 35.59 -35.11
N CYS A 25 -57.44 36.16 -34.04
CA CYS A 25 -57.22 35.82 -32.63
C CYS A 25 -58.30 34.84 -32.13
N TRP A 26 -57.91 33.73 -31.52
CA TRP A 26 -58.71 33.01 -30.51
C TRP A 26 -57.77 32.64 -29.35
N THR A 27 -58.15 33.07 -28.16
CA THR A 27 -57.44 32.90 -26.90
C THR A 27 -57.48 31.46 -26.41
N LEU A 28 -56.31 30.84 -26.22
CA LEU A 28 -56.10 29.68 -25.35
C LEU A 28 -54.75 29.86 -24.65
N SER A 29 -54.78 30.12 -23.34
CA SER A 29 -53.61 30.09 -22.47
C SER A 29 -52.98 28.69 -22.47
N PHE A 30 -51.76 28.59 -22.98
CA PHE A 30 -50.82 27.55 -22.57
C PHE A 30 -49.52 28.22 -22.15
N ALA A 31 -49.20 28.09 -20.87
CA ALA A 31 -47.98 28.58 -20.26
C ALA A 31 -46.76 27.93 -20.94
N ALA A 32 -45.77 28.75 -21.26
CA ALA A 32 -44.45 28.27 -21.67
C ALA A 32 -43.82 27.44 -20.54
N PRO A 33 -43.08 26.36 -20.83
CA PRO A 33 -42.36 25.63 -19.81
C PRO A 33 -41.27 26.54 -19.25
N ALA A 34 -41.41 26.88 -17.97
CA ALA A 34 -40.37 27.55 -17.21
C ALA A 34 -39.11 26.68 -17.27
N GLN A 35 -38.02 27.25 -17.77
CA GLN A 35 -36.68 26.72 -17.57
C GLN A 35 -36.43 26.64 -16.07
N CYS A 36 -36.54 25.43 -15.51
CA CYS A 36 -35.95 25.12 -14.21
C CYS A 36 -34.43 25.21 -14.37
N ALA A 37 -33.88 26.39 -14.13
CA ALA A 37 -32.52 26.50 -13.64
C ALA A 37 -32.50 25.75 -12.30
N ALA A 38 -32.03 24.51 -12.30
CA ALA A 38 -31.74 23.78 -11.09
C ALA A 38 -30.62 24.54 -10.37
N ALA A 39 -31.00 25.25 -9.30
CA ALA A 39 -30.05 25.79 -8.36
C ALA A 39 -29.14 24.66 -7.87
N ALA A 40 -27.83 24.93 -7.80
CA ALA A 40 -26.89 24.05 -7.12
C ALA A 40 -27.45 23.71 -5.72
N PRO A 41 -27.35 22.45 -5.26
CA PRO A 41 -27.85 22.09 -3.95
C PRO A 41 -27.14 22.95 -2.91
N SER A 42 -27.93 23.77 -2.21
CA SER A 42 -27.47 24.54 -1.07
C SER A 42 -26.91 23.57 -0.03
N GLN A 43 -25.63 23.72 0.28
CA GLN A 43 -25.00 23.07 1.42
C GLN A 43 -25.70 23.52 2.70
N SER A 44 -26.65 22.72 3.17
CA SER A 44 -27.13 22.77 4.56
C SER A 44 -27.24 21.36 5.11
N ALA A 45 -26.14 20.60 5.04
CA ALA A 45 -25.87 19.61 6.07
C ALA A 45 -25.50 20.41 7.32
N THR A 46 -26.36 20.44 8.32
CA THR A 46 -26.01 21.01 9.64
C THR A 46 -24.75 20.30 10.12
N SER A 47 -23.63 21.02 10.20
CA SER A 47 -22.39 20.49 10.75
C SER A 47 -22.66 19.94 12.15
N SER A 48 -22.57 18.63 12.32
CA SER A 48 -22.79 17.97 13.61
C SER A 48 -21.77 18.48 14.62
N THR A 49 -22.25 18.97 15.78
CA THR A 49 -21.35 19.45 16.82
C THR A 49 -20.52 18.28 17.40
N PRO A 50 -19.30 18.52 17.92
CA PRO A 50 -18.52 17.49 18.61
C PRO A 50 -19.28 16.78 19.73
N ALA A 51 -20.19 17.50 20.41
CA ALA A 51 -21.05 16.94 21.44
C ALA A 51 -22.04 15.91 20.86
N THR A 52 -22.65 16.19 19.72
CA THR A 52 -23.56 15.26 19.03
C THR A 52 -22.83 14.01 18.57
N LEU A 53 -21.64 14.16 17.95
CA LEU A 53 -20.82 13.02 17.51
C LEU A 53 -20.46 12.08 18.67
N LYS A 54 -20.14 12.66 19.83
CA LYS A 54 -19.85 11.88 21.04
C LYS A 54 -21.03 11.03 21.49
N VAL A 55 -22.27 11.53 21.40
CA VAL A 55 -23.46 10.75 21.78
C VAL A 55 -23.65 9.52 20.89
N TYR A 56 -23.53 9.66 19.56
CA TYR A 56 -23.59 8.52 18.64
C TYR A 56 -22.48 7.51 18.91
N ARG A 57 -21.24 8.03 19.08
CA ARG A 57 -20.06 7.20 19.36
C ARG A 57 -20.23 6.38 20.64
N ASP A 58 -20.61 7.02 21.74
CA ASP A 58 -20.77 6.37 23.05
C ASP A 58 -21.92 5.35 23.01
N PHE A 59 -23.03 5.69 22.32
CA PHE A 59 -24.18 4.79 22.20
C PHE A 59 -23.83 3.51 21.42
N ALA A 60 -23.18 3.65 20.26
CA ALA A 60 -22.83 2.51 19.39
C ALA A 60 -21.67 1.66 19.94
N LEU A 61 -20.78 2.25 20.75
CA LEU A 61 -19.73 1.48 21.44
C LEU A 61 -20.26 0.67 22.63
N GLY A 62 -21.31 1.15 23.30
CA GLY A 62 -21.85 0.53 24.51
C GLY A 62 -22.93 -0.53 24.27
N ARG A 63 -23.36 -0.76 23.02
CA ARG A 63 -24.49 -1.64 22.69
C ARG A 63 -24.27 -2.37 21.37
N GLU A 64 -24.82 -3.57 21.30
CA GLU A 64 -25.01 -4.30 20.03
C GLU A 64 -26.27 -3.80 19.32
N GLY A 65 -26.23 -3.80 18.00
CA GLY A 65 -27.37 -3.48 17.14
C GLY A 65 -28.04 -4.75 16.60
N ASN A 66 -29.03 -4.57 15.73
CA ASN A 66 -29.59 -5.65 14.91
C ASN A 66 -28.96 -5.63 13.49
N PRO A 67 -28.24 -6.68 13.08
CA PRO A 67 -27.56 -6.70 11.78
C PRO A 67 -28.52 -6.79 10.58
N GLU A 68 -29.70 -7.41 10.74
CA GLU A 68 -30.71 -7.44 9.67
C GLU A 68 -31.25 -6.04 9.36
N SER A 69 -31.63 -5.28 10.40
CA SER A 69 -32.02 -3.87 10.31
C SER A 69 -30.89 -3.03 9.73
N GLY A 70 -29.65 -3.26 10.16
CA GLY A 70 -28.47 -2.58 9.63
C GLY A 70 -28.27 -2.78 8.13
N ARG A 71 -28.51 -4.01 7.65
CA ARG A 71 -28.45 -4.35 6.23
C ARG A 71 -29.53 -3.64 5.41
N GLU A 72 -30.75 -3.53 5.95
CA GLU A 72 -31.83 -2.77 5.31
C GLU A 72 -31.48 -1.28 5.23
N LEU A 73 -30.94 -0.71 6.31
CA LEU A 73 -30.48 0.68 6.36
C LEU A 73 -29.35 0.96 5.36
N PHE A 74 -28.39 0.04 5.21
CA PHE A 74 -27.32 0.17 4.21
C PHE A 74 -27.84 0.37 2.79
N SER A 75 -28.99 -0.26 2.48
CA SER A 75 -29.64 -0.24 1.17
C SER A 75 -30.73 0.83 1.05
N ALA A 76 -31.05 1.55 2.13
CA ALA A 76 -32.13 2.51 2.17
C ALA A 76 -31.71 3.87 1.55
N GLU A 77 -32.36 4.27 0.46
CA GLU A 77 -32.04 5.51 -0.25
C GLU A 77 -32.19 6.79 0.59
N GLN A 78 -33.12 6.78 1.56
CA GLN A 78 -33.42 7.94 2.40
C GLN A 78 -32.60 7.97 3.70
N LYS A 79 -31.80 6.93 3.98
CA LYS A 79 -31.10 6.75 5.26
C LYS A 79 -29.61 6.45 5.03
N GLY A 80 -28.90 7.47 4.56
CA GLY A 80 -27.44 7.42 4.31
C GLY A 80 -27.03 6.83 2.96
N ALA A 81 -27.87 5.96 2.36
CA ALA A 81 -27.68 5.42 1.01
C ALA A 81 -26.27 4.85 0.74
N CYS A 82 -25.68 4.16 1.72
CA CYS A 82 -24.31 3.65 1.67
C CYS A 82 -24.05 2.80 0.41
N PHE A 83 -25.04 2.02 -0.03
CA PHE A 83 -24.96 1.21 -1.25
C PHE A 83 -24.71 2.02 -2.54
N LYS A 84 -24.95 3.34 -2.57
CA LYS A 84 -24.66 4.16 -3.76
C LYS A 84 -23.16 4.30 -4.00
N CYS A 85 -22.37 4.31 -2.92
CA CYS A 85 -20.92 4.45 -2.97
C CYS A 85 -20.18 3.14 -2.67
N HIS A 86 -20.80 2.20 -1.97
CA HIS A 86 -20.15 0.97 -1.52
C HIS A 86 -20.78 -0.29 -2.11
N THR A 87 -19.96 -1.32 -2.20
CA THR A 87 -20.31 -2.72 -2.49
C THR A 87 -20.01 -3.56 -1.25
N VAL A 88 -20.57 -4.77 -1.19
CA VAL A 88 -20.39 -5.71 -0.07
C VAL A 88 -20.20 -7.15 -0.56
N ASP A 89 -19.96 -7.32 -1.85
CA ASP A 89 -19.96 -8.61 -2.55
C ASP A 89 -18.57 -9.00 -3.07
N GLY A 90 -17.54 -8.20 -2.74
CA GLY A 90 -16.18 -8.40 -3.20
C GLY A 90 -15.93 -7.82 -4.60
N SER A 91 -16.94 -7.20 -5.23
CA SER A 91 -16.76 -6.38 -6.41
C SER A 91 -16.34 -4.97 -5.99
N SER A 92 -15.41 -4.34 -6.70
CA SER A 92 -15.09 -2.93 -6.51
C SER A 92 -15.30 -2.14 -7.80
N GLY A 93 -15.39 -0.82 -7.71
CA GLY A 93 -15.67 0.02 -8.89
C GLY A 93 -16.42 1.30 -8.60
N LYS A 94 -17.08 1.40 -7.44
CA LYS A 94 -17.78 2.60 -6.99
C LYS A 94 -16.82 3.66 -6.41
N ALA A 95 -17.40 4.75 -5.94
CA ALA A 95 -16.69 5.88 -5.32
C ALA A 95 -16.13 5.54 -3.93
N GLY A 96 -16.69 4.54 -3.24
CA GLY A 96 -16.18 4.02 -1.98
C GLY A 96 -15.56 2.61 -2.13
N PRO A 97 -14.79 2.16 -1.13
CA PRO A 97 -14.29 0.79 -1.05
C PRO A 97 -15.41 -0.24 -1.03
N ASP A 98 -15.10 -1.42 -1.54
CA ASP A 98 -15.88 -2.61 -1.22
C ASP A 98 -15.73 -2.95 0.27
N LEU A 99 -16.84 -3.29 0.90
CA LEU A 99 -16.94 -3.50 2.34
C LEU A 99 -17.12 -4.98 2.69
N PHE A 100 -16.97 -5.91 1.74
CA PHE A 100 -17.16 -7.36 1.92
C PHE A 100 -16.45 -7.93 3.15
N ALA A 101 -15.28 -7.39 3.46
CA ALA A 101 -14.41 -7.83 4.56
C ALA A 101 -14.23 -6.77 5.65
N VAL A 102 -15.05 -5.71 5.67
CA VAL A 102 -14.76 -4.52 6.49
C VAL A 102 -14.76 -4.84 8.00
N GLY A 103 -15.56 -5.80 8.45
CA GLY A 103 -15.61 -6.26 9.84
C GLY A 103 -14.40 -7.11 10.26
N ASP A 104 -13.64 -7.65 9.30
CA ASP A 104 -12.32 -8.25 9.56
C ASP A 104 -11.21 -7.20 9.56
N LYS A 105 -11.32 -6.18 8.68
CA LYS A 105 -10.30 -5.14 8.52
C LYS A 105 -10.24 -4.19 9.71
N PHE A 106 -11.39 -3.79 10.24
CA PHE A 106 -11.46 -2.70 11.21
C PHE A 106 -12.28 -3.08 12.45
N PRO A 107 -11.81 -2.74 13.66
CA PRO A 107 -12.61 -2.89 14.85
C PRO A 107 -13.82 -1.94 14.83
N ARG A 108 -14.88 -2.28 15.56
CA ARG A 108 -16.12 -1.50 15.68
C ARG A 108 -15.88 0.01 15.87
N ARG A 109 -14.90 0.38 16.72
CA ARG A 109 -14.54 1.77 17.00
C ARG A 109 -14.12 2.54 15.74
N GLU A 110 -13.31 1.91 14.87
CA GLU A 110 -12.81 2.54 13.65
C GLU A 110 -13.91 2.63 12.58
N LEU A 111 -14.81 1.65 12.52
CA LEU A 111 -16.02 1.72 11.68
C LEU A 111 -16.90 2.91 12.08
N ILE A 112 -17.17 3.06 13.38
CA ILE A 112 -17.93 4.20 13.92
C ILE A 112 -17.24 5.52 13.56
N GLN A 113 -15.92 5.62 13.77
CA GLN A 113 -15.17 6.84 13.45
C GLN A 113 -15.21 7.15 11.95
N SER A 114 -15.06 6.16 11.08
CA SER A 114 -15.07 6.34 9.62
C SER A 114 -16.41 6.90 9.13
N ILE A 115 -17.53 6.53 9.75
CA ILE A 115 -18.85 7.04 9.38
C ILE A 115 -19.12 8.43 9.97
N LEU A 116 -18.69 8.67 11.21
CA LEU A 116 -18.90 9.94 11.90
C LEU A 116 -17.97 11.06 11.38
N GLU A 117 -16.75 10.70 11.00
CA GLU A 117 -15.64 11.60 10.67
C GLU A 117 -14.87 11.10 9.43
N PRO A 118 -15.50 11.02 8.25
CA PRO A 118 -14.92 10.38 7.06
C PRO A 118 -13.66 11.03 6.51
N SER A 119 -13.44 12.32 6.79
CA SER A 119 -12.21 13.05 6.40
C SER A 119 -11.07 12.91 7.43
N SER A 120 -11.28 12.23 8.56
CA SER A 120 -10.24 12.04 9.58
C SER A 120 -9.20 10.99 9.18
N THR A 121 -9.60 9.98 8.40
CA THR A 121 -8.72 8.97 7.80
C THR A 121 -9.42 8.47 6.54
N ILE A 122 -8.81 8.74 5.38
CA ILE A 122 -9.32 8.29 4.08
C ILE A 122 -8.62 6.97 3.73
N ALA A 123 -9.39 5.98 3.29
CA ALA A 123 -8.83 4.70 2.86
C ALA A 123 -7.84 4.88 1.70
N VAL A 124 -6.74 4.11 1.71
CA VAL A 124 -5.72 4.13 0.65
C VAL A 124 -6.36 3.86 -0.72
N GLY A 125 -5.96 4.62 -1.75
CA GLY A 125 -6.54 4.60 -3.10
C GLY A 125 -7.96 5.17 -3.23
N TYR A 126 -8.53 5.68 -2.14
CA TYR A 126 -9.76 6.48 -2.12
C TYR A 126 -9.47 7.95 -1.76
N GLY A 127 -8.18 8.32 -1.69
CA GLY A 127 -7.74 9.70 -1.58
C GLY A 127 -8.31 10.54 -2.72
N THR A 128 -8.85 11.70 -2.37
CA THR A 128 -9.49 12.58 -3.34
C THR A 128 -8.46 13.49 -4.01
N THR A 129 -8.76 13.94 -5.22
CA THR A 129 -7.95 14.83 -6.04
C THR A 129 -8.82 15.96 -6.54
N THR A 130 -8.39 17.17 -6.27
CA THR A 130 -8.84 18.41 -6.91
C THR A 130 -8.04 18.64 -8.18
N LEU A 131 -8.73 18.78 -9.30
CA LEU A 131 -8.16 19.10 -10.59
C LEU A 131 -8.77 20.40 -11.09
N GLU A 132 -7.90 21.40 -11.30
CA GLU A 132 -8.25 22.70 -11.89
C GLU A 132 -7.92 22.67 -13.39
N THR A 133 -8.90 22.97 -14.24
CA THR A 133 -8.70 23.07 -15.69
C THR A 133 -8.20 24.46 -16.07
N LYS A 134 -7.58 24.60 -17.25
CA LYS A 134 -7.17 25.89 -17.82
C LYS A 134 -8.35 26.80 -18.15
N ALA A 135 -9.57 26.25 -18.24
CA ALA A 135 -10.81 27.00 -18.36
C ALA A 135 -11.33 27.55 -17.02
N GLY A 136 -10.70 27.17 -15.89
CA GLY A 136 -11.08 27.59 -14.54
C GLY A 136 -12.13 26.69 -13.88
N GLU A 137 -12.41 25.52 -14.44
CA GLU A 137 -13.30 24.52 -13.81
C GLU A 137 -12.52 23.74 -12.76
N GLU A 138 -13.17 23.43 -11.64
CA GLU A 138 -12.58 22.63 -10.56
C GLU A 138 -13.38 21.35 -10.37
N HIS A 139 -12.67 20.22 -10.36
CA HIS A 139 -13.25 18.89 -10.16
C HIS A 139 -12.63 18.21 -8.95
N LEU A 140 -13.45 17.84 -7.97
CA LEU A 140 -13.03 17.03 -6.82
C LEU A 140 -13.53 15.59 -7.00
N GLY A 141 -12.62 14.64 -7.07
CA GLY A 141 -12.97 13.23 -7.26
C GLY A 141 -11.83 12.26 -6.97
N ILE A 142 -12.08 10.97 -7.12
CA ILE A 142 -11.06 9.92 -7.00
C ILE A 142 -10.51 9.62 -8.39
N VAL A 143 -9.19 9.57 -8.54
CA VAL A 143 -8.55 9.16 -9.79
C VAL A 143 -8.87 7.69 -10.04
N LYS A 144 -9.64 7.41 -11.11
CA LYS A 144 -9.93 6.03 -11.52
C LYS A 144 -8.96 5.54 -12.58
N GLN A 145 -8.45 6.43 -13.43
CA GLN A 145 -7.42 6.15 -14.44
C GLN A 145 -6.64 7.44 -14.75
N ALA A 146 -5.34 7.35 -15.04
CA ALA A 146 -4.56 8.52 -15.48
C ALA A 146 -3.46 8.12 -16.44
N THR A 147 -3.42 8.71 -17.64
CA THR A 147 -2.42 8.48 -18.68
C THR A 147 -1.67 9.77 -18.97
N ASP A 148 -0.64 9.72 -19.82
CA ASP A 148 0.01 10.94 -20.30
C ASP A 148 -0.92 11.86 -21.10
N ALA A 149 -2.03 11.33 -21.63
CA ALA A 149 -2.96 12.09 -22.45
C ALA A 149 -4.15 12.67 -21.65
N TRP A 150 -4.56 12.04 -20.54
CA TRP A 150 -5.77 12.42 -19.80
C TRP A 150 -5.82 11.79 -18.40
N THR A 151 -6.59 12.41 -17.51
CA THR A 151 -6.96 11.90 -16.17
C THR A 151 -8.47 11.75 -16.07
N GLU A 152 -8.96 10.63 -15.53
CA GLU A 152 -10.37 10.36 -15.29
C GLU A 152 -10.66 10.31 -13.79
N LEU A 153 -11.56 11.19 -13.33
CA LEU A 153 -12.01 11.31 -11.96
C LEU A 153 -13.42 10.73 -11.82
N MET A 154 -13.66 10.01 -10.73
CA MET A 154 -15.02 9.72 -10.25
C MET A 154 -15.41 10.76 -9.22
N LEU A 155 -16.47 11.51 -9.50
CA LEU A 155 -17.02 12.52 -8.61
C LEU A 155 -17.94 11.89 -7.55
N ALA A 156 -18.35 12.69 -6.55
CA ALA A 156 -19.22 12.25 -5.45
C ALA A 156 -20.58 11.70 -5.90
N ASP A 157 -21.10 12.17 -7.05
CA ASP A 157 -22.35 11.69 -7.66
C ASP A 157 -22.18 10.38 -8.45
N GLY A 158 -20.96 9.81 -8.47
CA GLY A 158 -20.59 8.62 -9.23
C GLY A 158 -20.28 8.88 -10.70
N LYS A 159 -20.37 10.13 -11.18
CA LYS A 159 -20.07 10.48 -12.57
C LYS A 159 -18.56 10.42 -12.82
N LEU A 160 -18.20 9.82 -13.95
CA LEU A 160 -16.84 9.87 -14.47
C LEU A 160 -16.64 11.12 -15.31
N VAL A 161 -15.58 11.87 -15.01
CA VAL A 161 -15.15 13.04 -15.78
C VAL A 161 -13.73 12.81 -16.25
N ARG A 162 -13.53 12.82 -17.58
CA ARG A 162 -12.22 12.70 -18.21
C ARG A 162 -11.74 14.07 -18.66
N ILE A 163 -10.53 14.41 -18.25
CA ILE A 163 -9.91 15.72 -18.50
C ILE A 163 -8.59 15.47 -19.22
N ALA A 164 -8.41 16.09 -20.39
CA ALA A 164 -7.18 15.94 -21.14
C ALA A 164 -6.02 16.57 -20.38
N ALA A 165 -4.85 15.93 -20.35
CA ALA A 165 -3.68 16.39 -19.60
C ALA A 165 -3.26 17.81 -20.02
N ARG A 166 -3.40 18.14 -21.32
CA ARG A 166 -3.14 19.48 -21.85
C ARG A 166 -4.07 20.57 -21.31
N ASP A 167 -5.24 20.20 -20.81
CA ASP A 167 -6.26 21.11 -20.28
C ASP A 167 -6.19 21.23 -18.75
N ILE A 168 -5.36 20.40 -18.10
CA ILE A 168 -5.09 20.49 -16.66
C ILE A 168 -4.18 21.70 -16.40
N LYS A 169 -4.59 22.58 -15.49
CA LYS A 169 -3.79 23.69 -14.99
C LYS A 169 -3.07 23.29 -13.70
N ALA A 170 -3.76 22.62 -12.79
CA ALA A 170 -3.19 22.12 -11.55
C ALA A 170 -3.90 20.84 -11.08
N GLN A 171 -3.17 19.94 -10.45
CA GLN A 171 -3.70 18.75 -9.81
C GLN A 171 -3.15 18.65 -8.39
N ARG A 172 -4.05 18.42 -7.43
CA ARG A 172 -3.81 18.55 -5.99
C ARG A 172 -4.65 17.50 -5.25
N GLY A 173 -4.07 16.58 -4.49
CA GLY A 173 -4.87 15.72 -3.58
C GLY A 173 -5.68 16.51 -2.53
N SER A 174 -6.78 16.00 -2.00
CA SER A 174 -7.57 16.70 -1.00
C SER A 174 -7.62 15.90 0.29
N THR A 175 -7.73 16.62 1.40
CA THR A 175 -7.93 16.06 2.74
C THR A 175 -9.39 15.75 3.02
N VAL A 176 -10.28 16.12 2.10
CA VAL A 176 -11.72 15.93 2.21
C VAL A 176 -12.12 14.63 1.53
N SER A 177 -12.84 13.76 2.26
CA SER A 177 -13.37 12.52 1.71
C SER A 177 -14.52 12.77 0.72
N LEU A 178 -14.71 11.87 -0.26
CA LEU A 178 -15.96 11.85 -1.03
C LEU A 178 -17.14 11.30 -0.21
N MET A 179 -16.88 10.59 0.89
CA MET A 179 -17.93 10.16 1.80
C MET A 179 -18.47 11.39 2.56
N PRO A 180 -19.78 11.71 2.44
CA PRO A 180 -20.34 12.92 3.04
C PRO A 180 -20.22 12.95 4.56
N GLU A 181 -19.97 14.13 5.13
CA GLU A 181 -20.12 14.36 6.57
C GLU A 181 -21.60 14.41 6.97
N GLY A 182 -21.90 14.12 8.24
CA GLY A 182 -23.26 14.25 8.78
C GLY A 182 -24.23 13.13 8.44
N LEU A 183 -23.79 12.02 7.81
CA LEU A 183 -24.65 10.88 7.46
C LEU A 183 -25.42 10.30 8.66
N HIS A 184 -24.81 10.30 9.84
CA HIS A 184 -25.43 9.84 11.08
C HIS A 184 -26.66 10.65 11.50
N ALA A 185 -26.79 11.91 11.06
CA ALA A 185 -27.95 12.75 11.39
C ALA A 185 -29.24 12.29 10.70
N LEU A 186 -29.14 11.42 9.69
CA LEU A 186 -30.27 10.79 9.01
C LEU A 186 -30.78 9.52 9.72
N LEU A 187 -30.07 9.09 10.77
CA LEU A 187 -30.32 7.85 11.50
C LEU A 187 -30.65 8.18 12.96
N SER A 188 -31.51 7.40 13.60
CA SER A 188 -31.57 7.41 15.06
C SER A 188 -30.30 6.78 15.66
N LEU A 189 -30.08 6.95 16.97
CA LEU A 189 -28.97 6.30 17.68
C LEU A 189 -28.99 4.77 17.53
N GLN A 190 -30.18 4.17 17.55
CA GLN A 190 -30.33 2.72 17.36
C GLN A 190 -30.04 2.32 15.91
N GLU A 191 -30.58 3.05 14.93
CA GLU A 191 -30.34 2.76 13.51
C GLU A 191 -28.87 2.89 13.12
N PHE A 192 -28.17 3.90 13.65
CA PHE A 192 -26.72 4.00 13.47
C PHE A 192 -25.98 2.79 14.05
N THR A 193 -26.42 2.31 15.23
CA THR A 193 -25.82 1.13 15.88
C THR A 193 -26.11 -0.15 15.11
N ASP A 194 -27.32 -0.30 14.58
CA ASP A 194 -27.73 -1.42 13.72
C ASP A 194 -26.89 -1.46 12.43
N LEU A 195 -26.70 -0.30 11.77
CA LEU A 195 -25.82 -0.19 10.59
C LEU A 195 -24.38 -0.62 10.92
N VAL A 196 -23.82 -0.14 12.04
CA VAL A 196 -22.48 -0.54 12.48
C VAL A 196 -22.43 -2.03 12.78
N GLU A 197 -23.48 -2.60 13.39
CA GLU A 197 -23.57 -4.04 13.66
C GLU A 197 -23.49 -4.85 12.37
N TYR A 198 -24.27 -4.46 11.35
CA TYR A 198 -24.21 -5.10 10.04
C TYR A 198 -22.79 -5.07 9.46
N LEU A 199 -22.10 -3.93 9.49
CA LEU A 199 -20.73 -3.84 8.98
C LEU A 199 -19.74 -4.73 9.75
N VAL A 200 -19.92 -4.90 11.06
CA VAL A 200 -19.11 -5.83 11.87
C VAL A 200 -19.33 -7.28 11.45
N THR A 201 -20.50 -7.64 10.92
CA THR A 201 -20.77 -9.00 10.41
C THR A 201 -20.12 -9.30 9.06
N LEU A 202 -19.68 -8.28 8.31
CA LEU A 202 -19.07 -8.45 6.99
C LEU A 202 -17.63 -8.97 7.11
N LYS A 203 -17.48 -10.29 7.04
CA LYS A 203 -16.21 -11.01 7.21
C LYS A 203 -15.95 -11.96 6.05
N GLN A 204 -14.67 -12.18 5.76
CA GLN A 204 -14.25 -13.07 4.68
C GLN A 204 -14.55 -14.53 5.04
N PRO A 205 -15.15 -15.31 4.11
CA PRO A 205 -15.40 -16.72 4.33
C PRO A 205 -14.10 -17.52 4.34
N ASP A 206 -14.06 -18.63 5.09
CA ASP A 206 -12.93 -19.56 5.07
C ASP A 206 -12.89 -20.42 3.80
N ASN A 207 -11.68 -20.73 3.30
CA ASN A 207 -11.47 -21.45 2.04
C ASN A 207 -10.39 -22.53 2.21
N ALA A 208 -10.78 -23.80 2.08
CA ALA A 208 -9.88 -24.94 2.29
C ALA A 208 -8.82 -25.09 1.18
N LEU A 209 -9.11 -24.68 -0.07
CA LEU A 209 -8.18 -24.84 -1.19
C LEU A 209 -6.94 -23.95 -1.05
N THR A 210 -7.16 -22.70 -0.65
CA THR A 210 -6.07 -21.74 -0.40
C THR A 210 -5.30 -22.07 0.88
N SER A 211 -5.99 -22.63 1.89
CA SER A 211 -5.36 -23.11 3.13
C SER A 211 -4.22 -24.09 2.86
N ASN A 212 -4.44 -25.05 1.97
CA ASN A 212 -3.44 -26.06 1.61
C ASN A 212 -2.26 -25.53 0.77
N ARG A 213 -2.26 -24.26 0.37
CA ARG A 213 -1.24 -23.65 -0.49
C ARG A 213 -0.31 -22.67 0.23
N GLY A 214 -0.54 -22.39 1.51
CA GLY A 214 0.20 -21.37 2.25
C GLY A 214 -0.66 -20.18 2.71
N MET A 215 -1.99 -20.31 2.71
CA MET A 215 -2.90 -19.31 3.25
C MET A 215 -3.78 -19.91 4.36
N PRO A 216 -3.17 -20.29 5.50
CA PRO A 216 -3.84 -21.07 6.52
C PRO A 216 -5.08 -20.36 7.06
N ILE A 217 -6.12 -21.16 7.34
CA ILE A 217 -7.34 -20.66 8.00
C ILE A 217 -7.00 -20.13 9.39
N ASP A 218 -6.14 -20.83 10.12
CA ASP A 218 -5.70 -20.49 11.46
C ASP A 218 -4.18 -20.38 11.58
N ILE A 219 -3.71 -19.26 12.15
CA ILE A 219 -2.31 -19.06 12.53
C ILE A 219 -2.21 -19.14 14.05
N SER A 220 -1.66 -20.24 14.56
CA SER A 220 -1.49 -20.45 16.00
C SER A 220 -0.40 -19.54 16.57
N GLU A 221 -0.62 -19.04 17.78
CA GLU A 221 0.39 -18.32 18.56
C GLU A 221 1.39 -19.29 19.21
N LEU A 222 2.63 -18.82 19.43
CA LEU A 222 3.56 -19.57 20.26
C LEU A 222 3.06 -19.62 21.71
N PRO A 223 3.20 -20.76 22.42
CA PRO A 223 2.85 -20.86 23.84
C PRO A 223 3.58 -19.82 24.72
N ARG A 224 4.81 -19.47 24.33
CA ARG A 224 5.57 -18.36 24.91
C ARG A 224 6.02 -17.44 23.77
N PRO A 225 5.44 -16.23 23.63
CA PRO A 225 5.87 -15.29 22.60
C PRO A 225 7.28 -14.76 22.89
N ILE A 226 7.94 -14.27 21.85
CA ILE A 226 9.22 -13.55 21.96
C ILE A 226 9.03 -12.24 22.73
N SER A 227 10.12 -11.76 23.33
CA SER A 227 10.14 -10.43 23.95
C SER A 227 10.40 -9.36 22.89
N VAL A 228 9.62 -8.28 22.91
CA VAL A 228 9.81 -7.09 22.06
C VAL A 228 10.18 -5.93 22.98
N ARG A 229 11.46 -5.55 23.01
CA ARG A 229 11.98 -4.58 24.01
C ARG A 229 12.43 -3.29 23.33
N PRO A 230 12.14 -2.10 23.88
CA PRO A 230 12.71 -0.86 23.38
C PRO A 230 14.23 -0.98 23.28
N PHE A 231 14.78 -0.67 22.11
CA PHE A 231 16.23 -0.71 21.89
C PHE A 231 16.90 0.59 22.33
N PHE A 232 16.20 1.71 22.16
CA PHE A 232 16.56 3.01 22.73
C PHE A 232 15.55 3.40 23.80
N THR A 233 15.95 4.31 24.68
CA THR A 233 15.11 4.84 25.74
C THR A 233 13.99 5.73 25.19
N GLU A 234 12.92 5.87 25.97
CA GLU A 234 11.70 6.58 25.56
C GLU A 234 11.93 8.07 25.30
N ASP A 235 12.91 8.70 25.96
CA ASP A 235 13.31 10.10 25.72
C ASP A 235 13.90 10.33 24.33
N LEU A 236 14.38 9.28 23.66
CA LEU A 236 14.85 9.34 22.28
C LEU A 236 13.75 9.12 21.25
N ARG A 237 12.50 8.88 21.66
CA ARG A 237 11.34 8.71 20.76
C ARG A 237 11.32 9.81 19.70
N PHE A 238 11.03 9.40 18.47
CA PHE A 238 10.86 10.33 17.36
C PHE A 238 9.45 10.92 17.38
N PRO A 239 9.30 12.21 17.03
CA PRO A 239 7.99 12.80 16.90
C PRO A 239 7.16 11.97 15.93
N HIS A 240 6.01 11.49 16.39
CA HIS A 240 4.97 10.99 15.53
C HIS A 240 3.91 12.08 15.50
N ALA A 241 3.68 12.67 14.32
CA ALA A 241 2.61 13.64 14.15
C ALA A 241 1.28 12.90 14.22
N PHE A 242 0.65 12.90 15.39
CA PHE A 242 -0.76 12.57 15.48
C PHE A 242 -1.56 13.69 14.82
N VAL A 243 -2.61 13.27 14.11
CA VAL A 243 -3.64 14.09 13.47
C VAL A 243 -4.05 15.22 14.42
N HIS A 244 -3.54 16.44 14.21
CA HIS A 244 -3.97 17.61 14.98
C HIS A 244 -5.24 18.22 14.36
N LYS A 245 -5.48 17.96 13.07
CA LYS A 245 -6.68 18.33 12.31
C LYS A 245 -7.09 17.22 11.32
N PRO A 246 -8.39 17.05 11.02
CA PRO A 246 -8.84 16.23 9.89
C PRO A 246 -8.07 16.64 8.62
N GLY A 247 -7.35 15.69 8.02
CA GLY A 247 -6.47 15.95 6.88
C GLY A 247 -4.97 16.02 7.15
N ASP A 248 -4.52 16.04 8.41
CA ASP A 248 -3.09 15.97 8.72
C ASP A 248 -2.52 14.60 8.35
N ILE A 249 -1.36 14.59 7.70
CA ILE A 249 -0.67 13.36 7.31
C ILE A 249 0.13 12.84 8.48
N ARG A 250 -0.11 11.58 8.84
CA ARG A 250 0.69 10.89 9.83
C ARG A 250 2.06 10.60 9.23
N TYR A 251 3.12 11.19 9.78
CA TYR A 251 4.49 10.83 9.46
C TYR A 251 5.10 10.02 10.59
N GLY A 252 5.86 9.00 10.22
CA GLY A 252 6.54 8.13 11.17
C GLY A 252 7.92 7.71 10.70
N LEU A 253 8.50 6.79 11.48
CA LEU A 253 9.74 6.11 11.09
C LEU A 253 9.48 5.17 9.92
N VAL A 254 10.45 5.11 9.00
CA VAL A 254 10.36 4.23 7.83
C VAL A 254 11.56 3.28 7.73
N TRP A 255 12.71 3.61 8.30
CA TRP A 255 13.90 2.77 8.20
C TRP A 255 14.82 2.95 9.40
N PHE A 256 15.53 1.88 9.74
CA PHE A 256 16.56 1.83 10.78
C PHE A 256 17.68 0.91 10.33
N GLY A 257 18.92 1.20 10.70
CA GLY A 257 20.04 0.30 10.47
C GLY A 257 21.33 0.75 11.12
N GLN A 258 22.21 -0.21 11.40
CA GLN A 258 23.54 0.05 11.93
C GLN A 258 24.40 0.75 10.87
N VAL A 259 25.22 1.71 11.28
CA VAL A 259 26.22 2.32 10.40
C VAL A 259 27.30 1.26 10.15
N PRO A 260 27.55 0.84 8.88
CA PRO A 260 28.47 -0.25 8.59
C PRO A 260 29.83 -0.01 9.24
N GLY A 261 30.36 -1.01 9.94
CA GLY A 261 31.67 -0.97 10.60
C GLY A 261 31.76 -0.06 11.83
N ILE A 262 30.64 0.46 12.37
CA ILE A 262 30.60 1.24 13.62
C ILE A 262 29.54 0.62 14.54
N SER A 263 29.98 -0.29 15.42
CA SER A 263 29.10 -1.20 16.16
C SER A 263 28.03 -0.52 17.03
N ASN A 264 28.29 0.70 17.51
CA ASN A 264 27.39 1.42 18.41
C ASN A 264 26.63 2.57 17.74
N ALA A 265 26.77 2.77 16.44
CA ALA A 265 26.14 3.87 15.71
C ALA A 265 25.05 3.34 14.78
N PHE A 266 23.89 4.00 14.79
CA PHE A 266 22.72 3.61 14.01
C PHE A 266 22.08 4.83 13.35
N LEU A 267 21.56 4.66 12.13
CA LEU A 267 20.73 5.67 11.48
C LEU A 267 19.25 5.31 11.60
N VAL A 268 18.44 6.34 11.82
CA VAL A 268 16.98 6.29 11.80
C VAL A 268 16.48 7.28 10.75
N VAL A 269 15.58 6.81 9.88
CA VAL A 269 15.01 7.59 8.79
C VAL A 269 13.55 7.87 9.08
N HIS A 270 13.20 9.15 9.05
CA HIS A 270 11.83 9.64 9.23
C HIS A 270 11.24 10.05 7.88
N GLN A 271 9.95 9.78 7.68
CA GLN A 271 9.25 10.04 6.41
C GLN A 271 9.30 11.52 5.97
N THR A 272 9.46 12.45 6.91
CA THR A 272 9.61 13.89 6.63
C THR A 272 10.96 14.27 6.00
N GLY A 273 11.88 13.32 5.77
CA GLY A 273 13.20 13.60 5.18
C GLY A 273 14.31 13.84 6.19
N LYS A 274 14.00 13.78 7.49
CA LYS A 274 15.00 13.90 8.56
C LYS A 274 15.62 12.53 8.83
N ILE A 275 16.95 12.49 8.81
CA ILE A 275 17.73 11.31 9.20
C ILE A 275 18.52 11.65 10.44
N TRP A 276 18.50 10.74 11.40
CA TRP A 276 19.14 10.91 12.70
C TRP A 276 20.16 9.82 12.95
N LEU A 277 21.29 10.22 13.51
CA LEU A 277 22.32 9.33 14.05
C LEU A 277 22.06 9.11 15.53
N LEU A 278 21.98 7.85 15.92
CA LEU A 278 21.89 7.40 17.30
C LEU A 278 23.17 6.68 17.69
N ASP A 279 23.77 7.04 18.82
CA ASP A 279 24.82 6.23 19.44
C ASP A 279 24.27 5.49 20.66
N LYS A 280 24.56 4.20 20.74
CA LYS A 280 24.26 3.36 21.89
C LYS A 280 25.46 3.31 22.83
N LYS A 281 25.33 3.81 24.07
CA LYS A 281 26.46 3.93 25.01
C LYS A 281 26.09 3.41 26.40
N SER A 282 27.10 3.05 27.18
CA SER A 282 26.92 2.56 28.55
C SER A 282 26.45 3.63 29.54
N ASP A 283 26.74 4.90 29.24
CA ASP A 283 26.45 6.07 30.08
C ASP A 283 25.27 6.93 29.57
N GLY A 284 24.54 6.43 28.57
CA GLY A 284 23.36 7.08 28.01
C GLY A 284 23.41 7.19 26.48
N ASP A 285 22.32 6.80 25.84
CA ASP A 285 22.20 6.88 24.38
C ASP A 285 22.14 8.35 23.93
N SER A 286 22.68 8.67 22.75
CA SER A 286 22.66 10.04 22.20
C SER A 286 22.06 10.11 20.80
N LYS A 287 21.42 11.24 20.48
CA LYS A 287 20.76 11.51 19.19
C LYS A 287 21.28 12.81 18.57
N ALA A 288 21.70 12.76 17.31
CA ALA A 288 22.14 13.90 16.52
C ALA A 288 21.50 13.87 15.12
N LEU A 289 21.27 15.05 14.52
CA LEU A 289 20.78 15.12 13.14
C LEU A 289 21.91 14.72 12.19
N PHE A 290 21.65 13.75 11.31
CA PHE A 290 22.59 13.33 10.26
C PHE A 290 22.37 14.13 8.98
N ALA A 291 21.12 14.30 8.56
CA ALA A 291 20.72 15.05 7.38
C ALA A 291 19.25 15.51 7.47
N ASP A 292 18.90 16.56 6.73
CA ASP A 292 17.51 17.02 6.56
C ASP A 292 17.24 17.30 5.07
N PHE A 293 16.37 16.48 4.48
CA PHE A 293 15.93 16.57 3.09
C PHE A 293 14.47 17.02 2.96
N GLY A 294 13.88 17.57 4.03
CA GLY A 294 12.45 17.91 4.05
C GLY A 294 12.02 18.86 2.94
N GLU A 295 12.88 19.80 2.54
CA GLU A 295 12.62 20.76 1.46
C GLU A 295 12.84 20.17 0.05
N GLU A 296 13.52 19.02 -0.06
CA GLU A 296 13.81 18.36 -1.35
C GLU A 296 12.73 17.35 -1.76
N LEU A 297 11.82 17.00 -0.85
CA LEU A 297 10.86 15.92 -1.04
C LEU A 297 9.42 16.40 -1.09
N PHE A 298 8.58 15.62 -1.75
CA PHE A 298 7.15 15.78 -1.72
C PHE A 298 6.56 14.88 -0.63
N ASN A 299 5.99 15.48 0.41
CA ASN A 299 5.30 14.77 1.50
C ASN A 299 3.88 15.27 1.74
N GLU A 300 3.38 16.25 0.97
CA GLU A 300 2.14 16.98 1.28
C GLU A 300 0.85 16.14 1.34
N ARG A 301 0.84 14.86 0.90
CA ARG A 301 -0.37 13.99 0.78
C ARG A 301 0.01 12.52 0.84
N GLY A 302 -0.90 11.65 1.28
CA GLY A 302 -0.74 10.18 1.21
C GLY A 302 0.49 9.65 1.97
N PRO A 303 0.91 8.39 1.71
CA PRO A 303 2.12 7.81 2.30
C PRO A 303 3.40 8.30 1.58
N ASN A 304 3.50 9.58 1.24
CA ASN A 304 4.65 10.16 0.53
C ASN A 304 5.73 10.69 1.49
N GLY A 305 6.94 10.85 0.95
CA GLY A 305 8.08 11.41 1.65
C GLY A 305 9.35 10.59 1.38
N LEU A 306 10.23 10.51 2.37
CA LEU A 306 11.37 9.61 2.31
C LEU A 306 10.92 8.20 2.70
N LEU A 307 11.09 7.22 1.81
CA LEU A 307 10.54 5.87 1.98
C LEU A 307 11.61 4.77 2.03
N GLY A 308 12.74 4.97 1.36
CA GLY A 308 13.81 3.98 1.24
C GLY A 308 15.19 4.57 1.51
N TRP A 309 16.05 3.74 2.08
CA TRP A 309 17.43 4.05 2.41
C TRP A 309 18.30 2.81 2.19
N ALA A 310 19.50 3.00 1.63
CA ALA A 310 20.53 1.97 1.57
C ALA A 310 21.94 2.56 1.69
N PHE A 311 22.81 1.90 2.45
CA PHE A 311 24.25 2.17 2.37
C PHE A 311 24.84 1.45 1.16
N HIS A 312 25.84 2.06 0.50
CA HIS A 312 26.66 1.34 -0.47
C HIS A 312 27.40 0.15 0.21
N PRO A 313 27.60 -1.00 -0.44
CA PRO A 313 28.36 -2.11 0.14
C PRO A 313 29.79 -1.73 0.56
N LYS A 314 30.36 -0.73 -0.13
CA LYS A 314 31.68 -0.11 0.16
C LYS A 314 31.58 1.21 0.94
N PHE A 315 30.54 1.40 1.77
CA PHE A 315 30.28 2.66 2.47
C PHE A 315 31.49 3.19 3.25
N ARG A 316 32.28 2.30 3.87
CA ARG A 316 33.51 2.68 4.60
C ARG A 316 34.59 3.30 3.72
N GLU A 317 34.61 2.96 2.44
CA GLU A 317 35.59 3.44 1.47
C GLU A 317 35.09 4.69 0.73
N ASN A 318 33.84 4.64 0.26
CA ASN A 318 33.30 5.65 -0.65
C ASN A 318 32.30 6.62 0.00
N ARG A 319 31.85 6.35 1.23
CA ARG A 319 30.88 7.13 2.01
C ARG A 319 29.50 7.28 1.34
N LYS A 320 29.20 6.49 0.31
CA LYS A 320 27.99 6.64 -0.49
C LYS A 320 26.77 5.99 0.15
N TYR A 321 25.64 6.66 0.10
CA TYR A 321 24.35 6.13 0.50
C TYR A 321 23.26 6.60 -0.47
N TYR A 322 22.11 5.93 -0.45
CA TYR A 322 21.06 6.09 -1.43
C TYR A 322 19.73 6.33 -0.74
N LEU A 323 18.91 7.19 -1.34
CA LEU A 323 17.58 7.54 -0.86
C LEU A 323 16.57 7.25 -1.96
N LYS A 324 15.38 6.78 -1.54
CA LYS A 324 14.20 6.72 -2.39
C LYS A 324 13.11 7.57 -1.77
N HIS A 325 12.66 8.59 -2.50
CA HIS A 325 11.63 9.53 -2.02
C HIS A 325 10.79 10.06 -3.18
N GLN A 326 9.66 10.67 -2.88
CA GLN A 326 8.85 11.38 -3.87
C GLN A 326 9.32 12.83 -4.04
N VAL A 327 9.10 13.34 -5.24
CA VAL A 327 9.21 14.76 -5.63
C VAL A 327 7.98 15.16 -6.43
N PHE A 328 7.69 16.45 -6.50
CA PHE A 328 6.65 16.99 -7.37
C PHE A 328 7.30 17.81 -8.47
N GLU A 329 7.30 17.28 -9.69
CA GLU A 329 7.97 17.86 -10.86
C GLU A 329 7.05 17.77 -12.07
N ASP A 330 7.04 18.79 -12.92
CA ASP A 330 6.22 18.81 -14.14
C ASP A 330 4.72 18.58 -13.87
N SER A 331 4.24 19.10 -12.73
CA SER A 331 2.87 18.90 -12.21
C SER A 331 2.48 17.44 -11.94
N LYS A 332 3.47 16.55 -11.80
CA LYS A 332 3.27 15.14 -11.47
C LYS A 332 4.06 14.76 -10.23
N ILE A 333 3.55 13.77 -9.50
CA ILE A 333 4.33 13.08 -8.48
C ILE A 333 5.30 12.13 -9.20
N ALA A 334 6.56 12.13 -8.77
CA ALA A 334 7.55 11.17 -9.25
C ALA A 334 8.31 10.58 -8.07
N THR A 335 8.57 9.29 -8.13
CA THR A 335 9.51 8.62 -7.22
C THR A 335 10.91 8.69 -7.81
N VAL A 336 11.86 9.16 -7.02
CA VAL A 336 13.27 9.27 -7.42
C VAL A 336 14.16 8.43 -6.53
N VAL A 337 15.26 7.94 -7.12
CA VAL A 337 16.39 7.36 -6.39
C VAL A 337 17.60 8.26 -6.58
N VAL A 338 18.21 8.66 -5.48
CA VAL A 338 19.36 9.58 -5.47
C VAL A 338 20.53 8.99 -4.69
N GLU A 339 21.75 9.28 -5.16
CA GLU A 339 23.01 9.01 -4.47
C GLU A 339 23.46 10.27 -3.72
N LYS A 340 23.92 10.05 -2.48
CA LYS A 340 24.48 11.05 -1.57
C LYS A 340 25.79 10.51 -0.98
N GLN A 341 26.52 11.38 -0.29
CA GLN A 341 27.78 11.01 0.36
C GLN A 341 27.81 11.54 1.80
N ALA A 342 28.17 10.69 2.75
CA ALA A 342 28.42 11.09 4.14
C ALA A 342 29.73 11.87 4.26
N ALA A 343 29.88 12.70 5.28
CA ALA A 343 31.13 13.34 5.62
C ALA A 343 32.22 12.32 6.02
N PRO A 344 33.52 12.68 6.01
CA PRO A 344 34.62 11.75 6.32
C PRO A 344 34.55 11.08 7.70
N ASP A 345 33.81 11.66 8.64
CA ASP A 345 33.60 11.13 9.99
C ASP A 345 32.43 10.11 10.08
N PHE A 346 31.66 9.96 9.00
CA PHE A 346 30.44 9.14 8.92
C PHE A 346 29.30 9.59 9.84
N ARG A 347 29.37 10.81 10.40
CA ARG A 347 28.41 11.28 11.42
C ARG A 347 27.36 12.25 10.90
N HIS A 348 27.53 12.77 9.69
CA HIS A 348 26.60 13.68 9.04
C HIS A 348 26.70 13.60 7.51
N ASP A 349 25.73 14.16 6.79
CA ASP A 349 25.82 14.33 5.33
C ASP A 349 26.98 15.25 4.95
N SER A 350 27.59 15.01 3.79
CA SER A 350 28.68 15.86 3.29
C SER A 350 28.20 17.24 2.80
N GLY A 351 26.90 17.45 2.63
CA GLY A 351 26.33 18.65 2.02
C GLY A 351 26.50 18.73 0.50
N GLN A 352 27.10 17.72 -0.13
CA GLN A 352 27.27 17.69 -1.58
C GLN A 352 25.92 17.49 -2.29
N PRO A 353 25.74 18.05 -3.51
CA PRO A 353 24.51 17.86 -4.28
C PRO A 353 24.21 16.38 -4.55
N SER A 354 22.93 16.05 -4.55
CA SER A 354 22.41 14.72 -4.89
C SER A 354 22.70 14.36 -6.35
N ARG A 355 23.22 13.15 -6.63
CA ARG A 355 23.25 12.59 -7.98
C ARG A 355 21.97 11.79 -8.20
N ARG A 356 21.08 12.29 -9.05
CA ARG A 356 19.83 11.58 -9.39
C ARG A 356 20.13 10.40 -10.31
N LEU A 357 19.70 9.21 -9.88
CA LEU A 357 19.90 7.97 -10.61
C LEU A 357 18.66 7.60 -11.41
N LEU A 358 17.50 7.53 -10.75
CA LEU A 358 16.27 7.05 -11.36
C LEU A 358 15.13 8.04 -11.09
N LYS A 359 14.23 8.21 -12.06
CA LYS A 359 12.95 8.93 -11.94
C LYS A 359 11.86 8.05 -12.52
N ILE A 360 10.83 7.77 -11.73
CA ILE A 360 9.64 7.00 -12.12
C ILE A 360 8.44 7.90 -11.88
N ILE A 361 7.67 8.19 -12.93
CA ILE A 361 6.44 8.99 -12.81
C ILE A 361 5.36 8.14 -12.16
N SER A 362 4.72 8.67 -11.12
CA SER A 362 3.63 7.99 -10.42
C SER A 362 2.28 8.36 -11.03
N THR A 363 1.36 7.40 -11.06
CA THR A 363 -0.01 7.60 -11.55
C THR A 363 -0.87 8.29 -10.50
N THR A 364 -0.73 7.88 -9.24
CA THR A 364 -1.34 8.51 -8.08
C THR A 364 -0.29 8.72 -6.98
N GLN A 365 -0.74 9.20 -5.82
CA GLN A 365 0.08 9.41 -4.62
C GLN A 365 0.33 8.14 -3.79
N ASP A 366 -0.32 7.03 -4.14
CA ASP A 366 -0.29 5.78 -3.37
C ASP A 366 0.67 4.75 -4.00
N HIS A 367 0.89 3.62 -3.32
CA HIS A 367 1.62 2.44 -3.79
C HIS A 367 2.98 2.74 -4.44
N SER A 368 3.76 3.61 -3.82
CA SER A 368 5.13 3.88 -4.29
C SER A 368 6.10 2.74 -3.93
N GLY A 369 5.67 1.72 -3.18
CA GLY A 369 6.57 0.79 -2.49
C GLY A 369 7.47 1.55 -1.52
N GLY A 370 8.60 0.98 -1.11
CA GLY A 370 9.50 1.74 -0.24
C GLY A 370 10.93 1.28 -0.20
N CYS A 371 11.18 -0.02 -0.32
CA CYS A 371 12.51 -0.56 -0.05
C CYS A 371 13.48 -0.35 -1.23
N ILE A 372 14.70 0.00 -0.87
CA ILE A 372 15.90 -0.12 -1.71
C ILE A 372 16.96 -0.82 -0.87
N GLN A 373 17.70 -1.75 -1.47
CA GLN A 373 18.76 -2.48 -0.77
C GLN A 373 19.74 -3.05 -1.80
N PHE A 374 21.01 -3.16 -1.40
CA PHE A 374 21.99 -3.87 -2.22
C PHE A 374 21.84 -5.38 -2.07
N GLY A 375 21.83 -6.07 -3.21
CA GLY A 375 21.86 -7.51 -3.25
C GLY A 375 23.25 -8.08 -2.93
N PRO A 376 23.35 -9.41 -2.74
CA PRO A 376 24.63 -10.08 -2.55
C PRO A 376 25.57 -9.97 -3.76
N ASP A 377 25.03 -9.61 -4.93
CA ASP A 377 25.74 -9.31 -6.16
C ASP A 377 26.36 -7.88 -6.19
N GLY A 378 26.13 -7.07 -5.16
CA GLY A 378 26.62 -5.70 -5.06
C GLY A 378 25.83 -4.68 -5.89
N LEU A 379 24.67 -5.08 -6.43
CA LEU A 379 23.80 -4.21 -7.24
C LEU A 379 22.65 -3.65 -6.42
N LEU A 380 22.12 -2.49 -6.82
CA LEU A 380 21.01 -1.85 -6.12
C LEU A 380 19.67 -2.39 -6.63
N TYR A 381 18.90 -3.00 -5.72
CA TYR A 381 17.52 -3.41 -5.97
C TYR A 381 16.57 -2.34 -5.45
N ILE A 382 15.52 -2.06 -6.22
CA ILE A 382 14.53 -1.02 -5.94
C ILE A 382 13.14 -1.60 -6.15
N ALA A 383 12.31 -1.57 -5.11
CA ALA A 383 10.92 -1.97 -5.19
C ALA A 383 10.07 -0.77 -5.62
N MET A 384 9.13 -0.96 -6.53
CA MET A 384 8.17 0.06 -6.97
C MET A 384 6.79 -0.58 -7.13
N GLY A 385 5.77 -0.01 -6.49
CA GLY A 385 4.39 -0.46 -6.65
C GLY A 385 3.74 0.06 -7.93
N ASP A 386 2.48 -0.32 -8.15
CA ASP A 386 1.70 0.03 -9.35
C ASP A 386 1.26 1.50 -9.38
N THR A 387 1.42 2.22 -8.27
CA THR A 387 0.95 3.59 -8.01
C THR A 387 -0.55 3.81 -8.16
N GLY A 388 -1.34 2.74 -8.05
CA GLY A 388 -2.76 2.72 -8.33
C GLY A 388 -3.10 3.21 -9.73
N PRO A 389 -4.38 3.57 -9.99
CA PRO A 389 -5.53 3.50 -9.08
C PRO A 389 -5.91 2.07 -8.66
N GLN A 390 -6.90 1.95 -7.77
CA GLN A 390 -7.42 0.66 -7.32
C GLN A 390 -7.74 -0.28 -8.51
N GLN A 391 -7.39 -1.55 -8.34
CA GLN A 391 -7.40 -2.65 -9.30
C GLN A 391 -6.40 -2.52 -10.45
N ASP A 392 -5.42 -1.63 -10.40
CA ASP A 392 -4.44 -1.42 -11.48
C ASP A 392 -5.08 -1.40 -12.88
N PRO A 393 -5.94 -0.41 -13.16
CA PRO A 393 -6.75 -0.39 -14.38
C PRO A 393 -5.91 -0.20 -15.64
N GLN A 394 -4.62 0.09 -15.53
CA GLN A 394 -3.68 0.21 -16.67
C GLN A 394 -2.75 -1.00 -16.79
N GLY A 395 -2.81 -1.93 -15.84
CA GLY A 395 -2.04 -3.16 -15.88
C GLY A 395 -0.56 -2.93 -15.67
N HIS A 396 -0.18 -1.90 -14.90
CA HIS A 396 1.20 -1.59 -14.54
C HIS A 396 1.95 -2.81 -14.02
N GLY A 397 1.33 -3.67 -13.19
CA GLY A 397 1.96 -4.90 -12.73
C GLY A 397 2.45 -5.80 -13.86
N GLN A 398 1.69 -5.87 -14.96
CA GLN A 398 1.92 -6.72 -16.14
C GLN A 398 2.58 -6.01 -17.34
N ASP A 399 2.60 -4.68 -17.34
CA ASP A 399 3.20 -3.85 -18.38
C ASP A 399 4.72 -3.76 -18.17
N MET A 400 5.48 -4.21 -19.16
CA MET A 400 6.94 -4.24 -19.13
C MET A 400 7.57 -2.94 -19.66
N THR A 401 6.78 -2.02 -20.24
CA THR A 401 7.25 -0.74 -20.78
C THR A 401 7.47 0.32 -19.68
N THR A 402 7.01 0.03 -18.47
CA THR A 402 7.10 0.88 -17.28
C THR A 402 7.85 0.18 -16.13
N LEU A 403 8.30 0.96 -15.15
CA LEU A 403 8.91 0.47 -13.91
C LEU A 403 7.91 0.35 -12.74
N LEU A 404 6.63 0.60 -12.99
CA LEU A 404 5.56 0.46 -12.00
C LEU A 404 5.21 -1.03 -11.78
N GLY A 405 4.99 -1.42 -10.53
CA GLY A 405 4.69 -2.81 -10.13
C GLY A 405 5.85 -3.78 -10.39
N LYS A 406 7.09 -3.32 -10.13
CA LYS A 406 8.35 -4.04 -10.43
C LYS A 406 9.31 -4.04 -9.25
N ILE A 407 10.18 -5.04 -9.23
CA ILE A 407 11.50 -4.92 -8.61
C ILE A 407 12.50 -4.69 -9.73
N THR A 408 13.30 -3.63 -9.61
CA THR A 408 14.33 -3.25 -10.59
C THR A 408 15.73 -3.43 -10.02
N ARG A 409 16.72 -3.72 -10.86
CA ARG A 409 18.13 -3.92 -10.47
C ARG A 409 19.06 -3.12 -11.37
N ILE A 410 19.89 -2.27 -10.76
CA ILE A 410 20.83 -1.36 -11.46
C ILE A 410 22.24 -1.42 -10.85
N ASP A 411 23.26 -1.12 -11.65
CA ASP A 411 24.64 -0.89 -11.19
C ASP A 411 24.90 0.61 -11.04
N VAL A 412 25.11 1.06 -9.81
CA VAL A 412 25.29 2.48 -9.46
C VAL A 412 26.75 2.96 -9.56
N ASP A 413 27.70 2.03 -9.67
CA ASP A 413 29.13 2.31 -9.78
C ASP A 413 29.57 2.57 -11.23
N GLN A 414 28.74 2.19 -12.19
CA GLN A 414 28.99 2.37 -13.63
C GLN A 414 27.87 3.18 -14.30
N ALA A 415 28.05 3.51 -15.58
CA ALA A 415 27.06 4.22 -16.38
C ALA A 415 26.89 3.55 -17.75
N SER A 416 25.64 3.38 -18.18
CA SER A 416 25.29 3.06 -19.57
C SER A 416 25.03 4.34 -20.36
N GLU A 417 25.03 4.25 -21.69
CA GLU A 417 24.80 5.42 -22.56
C GLU A 417 23.48 6.12 -22.21
N GLY A 418 23.54 7.42 -21.93
CA GLY A 418 22.38 8.24 -21.57
C GLY A 418 21.82 8.01 -20.17
N LEU A 419 22.39 7.10 -19.37
CA LEU A 419 21.93 6.78 -18.01
C LEU A 419 23.01 7.08 -16.96
N PRO A 420 22.64 7.63 -15.79
CA PRO A 420 23.58 7.87 -14.70
C PRO A 420 23.88 6.58 -13.90
N TYR A 421 23.51 5.41 -14.40
CA TYR A 421 23.78 4.08 -13.84
C TYR A 421 23.95 3.09 -15.01
N ALA A 422 24.50 1.90 -14.76
CA ALA A 422 24.58 0.86 -15.77
C ALA A 422 23.45 -0.17 -15.63
N ILE A 423 23.03 -0.72 -16.77
CA ILE A 423 22.14 -1.88 -16.85
C ILE A 423 22.99 -3.14 -16.72
N PRO A 424 22.78 -3.97 -15.68
CA PRO A 424 23.48 -5.24 -15.55
C PRO A 424 23.24 -6.14 -16.77
N ALA A 425 24.32 -6.73 -17.30
CA ALA A 425 24.27 -7.53 -18.52
C ALA A 425 23.37 -8.77 -18.40
N ASP A 426 23.23 -9.28 -17.18
CA ASP A 426 22.40 -10.44 -16.82
C ASP A 426 21.00 -10.02 -16.33
N ASN A 427 20.52 -8.78 -16.52
CA ASN A 427 19.11 -8.47 -16.25
C ASN A 427 18.19 -9.28 -17.19
N PRO A 428 17.07 -9.86 -16.69
CA PRO A 428 16.24 -10.81 -17.42
C PRO A 428 15.54 -10.25 -18.66
N PHE A 429 15.25 -8.95 -18.66
CA PHE A 429 14.48 -8.31 -19.73
C PHE A 429 15.30 -7.28 -20.52
N ARG A 430 16.63 -7.27 -20.34
CA ARG A 430 17.54 -6.30 -20.97
C ARG A 430 17.37 -6.23 -22.49
N ASP A 431 17.29 -7.39 -23.13
CA ASP A 431 17.24 -7.51 -24.59
C ASP A 431 15.81 -7.77 -25.12
N LEU A 432 14.79 -7.71 -24.24
CA LEU A 432 13.40 -7.90 -24.64
C LEU A 432 12.85 -6.59 -25.25
N PRO A 433 12.47 -6.57 -26.55
CA PRO A 433 12.02 -5.34 -27.19
C PRO A 433 10.82 -4.71 -26.48
N GLY A 434 10.93 -3.41 -26.20
CA GLY A 434 9.89 -2.64 -25.51
C GLY A 434 9.85 -2.83 -23.99
N ALA A 435 10.57 -3.81 -23.43
CA ALA A 435 10.68 -3.93 -21.98
C ALA A 435 11.72 -2.95 -21.43
N ARG A 436 11.49 -2.48 -20.21
CA ARG A 436 12.47 -1.70 -19.46
C ARG A 436 13.62 -2.60 -19.00
N PRO A 437 14.87 -2.31 -19.41
CA PRO A 437 15.99 -3.20 -19.14
C PRO A 437 16.39 -3.26 -17.66
N GLU A 438 15.90 -2.34 -16.82
CA GLU A 438 16.11 -2.31 -15.37
C GLU A 438 15.31 -3.40 -14.63
N ILE A 439 14.27 -3.97 -15.25
CA ILE A 439 13.35 -4.89 -14.58
C ILE A 439 14.07 -6.19 -14.19
N TRP A 440 13.96 -6.54 -12.91
CA TRP A 440 14.40 -7.83 -12.35
C TRP A 440 13.23 -8.82 -12.22
N ALA A 441 12.10 -8.36 -11.70
CA ALA A 441 10.86 -9.13 -11.57
C ALA A 441 9.64 -8.20 -11.69
N ALA A 442 8.48 -8.77 -12.03
CA ALA A 442 7.26 -8.04 -12.30
C ALA A 442 6.04 -8.62 -11.56
N GLY A 443 4.90 -7.94 -11.67
CA GLY A 443 3.61 -8.42 -11.14
C GLY A 443 3.41 -8.15 -9.66
N PHE A 444 3.85 -6.99 -9.16
CA PHE A 444 3.64 -6.57 -7.77
C PHE A 444 2.61 -5.44 -7.67
N ARG A 445 1.92 -5.36 -6.54
CA ARG A 445 1.00 -4.24 -6.23
C ARG A 445 1.72 -3.14 -5.48
N GLU A 446 2.23 -3.44 -4.30
CA GLU A 446 2.94 -2.54 -3.40
C GLU A 446 4.01 -3.33 -2.61
N PRO A 447 5.15 -3.65 -3.25
CA PRO A 447 6.26 -4.31 -2.58
C PRO A 447 6.91 -3.33 -1.59
N TRP A 448 6.55 -3.46 -0.30
CA TRP A 448 6.85 -2.46 0.73
C TRP A 448 8.26 -2.62 1.32
N ARG A 449 8.54 -3.75 1.97
CA ARG A 449 9.90 -4.16 2.38
C ARG A 449 10.30 -5.49 1.76
N PHE A 450 11.58 -5.55 1.41
CA PHE A 450 12.25 -6.78 1.06
C PHE A 450 13.58 -6.89 1.79
N SER A 451 14.12 -8.10 1.85
CA SER A 451 15.48 -8.36 2.34
C SER A 451 16.07 -9.56 1.62
N PHE A 452 17.40 -9.59 1.53
CA PHE A 452 18.14 -10.78 1.13
C PHE A 452 18.52 -11.57 2.37
N ASP A 453 18.28 -12.89 2.35
CA ASP A 453 18.92 -13.76 3.32
C ASP A 453 20.39 -13.95 2.93
N PRO A 454 21.36 -13.52 3.77
CA PRO A 454 22.78 -13.59 3.42
C PRO A 454 23.31 -15.02 3.29
N THR A 455 22.57 -16.03 3.79
CA THR A 455 22.99 -17.43 3.71
C THR A 455 22.49 -18.11 2.43
N SER A 456 21.21 -17.99 2.10
CA SER A 456 20.62 -18.64 0.91
C SER A 456 20.70 -17.77 -0.36
N GLY A 457 20.80 -16.45 -0.21
CA GLY A 457 20.66 -15.49 -1.30
C GLY A 457 19.21 -15.23 -1.72
N ASP A 458 18.22 -15.84 -1.05
CA ASP A 458 16.80 -15.63 -1.36
C ASP A 458 16.38 -14.18 -1.08
N LEU A 459 15.67 -13.59 -2.04
CA LEU A 459 15.05 -12.26 -1.94
C LEU A 459 13.60 -12.39 -1.44
N TRP A 460 13.39 -12.09 -0.17
CA TRP A 460 12.08 -12.13 0.47
C TRP A 460 11.38 -10.77 0.37
N VAL A 461 10.10 -10.75 -0.01
CA VAL A 461 9.34 -9.52 -0.25
C VAL A 461 7.97 -9.62 0.41
N GLY A 462 7.58 -8.60 1.18
CA GLY A 462 6.19 -8.36 1.57
C GLY A 462 5.51 -7.45 0.54
N ASP A 463 4.41 -7.92 -0.05
CA ASP A 463 3.62 -7.17 -1.03
C ASP A 463 2.22 -6.92 -0.48
N VAL A 464 1.86 -5.63 -0.35
CA VAL A 464 0.57 -5.22 0.23
C VAL A 464 -0.52 -5.43 -0.81
N GLY A 465 -1.48 -6.29 -0.48
CA GLY A 465 -2.61 -6.61 -1.36
C GLY A 465 -3.68 -5.53 -1.33
N GLN A 466 -4.76 -5.74 -2.08
CA GLN A 466 -5.82 -4.74 -2.24
C GLN A 466 -7.00 -4.97 -1.30
N ASP A 467 -7.72 -6.06 -1.55
CA ASP A 467 -9.06 -6.26 -1.02
C ASP A 467 -9.09 -7.52 -0.16
N ARG A 468 -8.40 -8.58 -0.59
CA ARG A 468 -8.64 -9.92 -0.07
C ARG A 468 -7.58 -10.37 0.90
N VAL A 469 -6.31 -10.23 0.53
CA VAL A 469 -5.21 -10.85 1.27
C VAL A 469 -3.96 -9.99 1.23
N GLU A 470 -3.04 -10.27 2.13
CA GLU A 470 -1.68 -9.77 2.14
C GLU A 470 -0.72 -10.93 1.86
N GLU A 471 0.47 -10.67 1.29
CA GLU A 471 1.36 -11.76 0.85
C GLU A 471 2.86 -11.55 1.07
N VAL A 472 3.56 -12.68 1.22
CA VAL A 472 5.02 -12.79 1.30
C VAL A 472 5.51 -13.76 0.22
N THR A 473 6.49 -13.32 -0.56
CA THR A 473 7.04 -14.07 -1.69
C THR A 473 8.57 -14.14 -1.64
N ILE A 474 9.16 -15.21 -2.21
CA ILE A 474 10.58 -15.25 -2.59
C ILE A 474 10.67 -15.00 -4.09
N VAL A 475 11.33 -13.91 -4.45
CA VAL A 475 11.44 -13.40 -5.81
C VAL A 475 12.72 -13.90 -6.47
N ARG A 476 12.61 -14.42 -7.69
CA ARG A 476 13.77 -14.77 -8.52
C ARG A 476 13.78 -13.99 -9.83
N ARG A 477 14.93 -14.08 -10.50
CA ARG A 477 15.20 -13.47 -11.79
C ARG A 477 14.09 -13.75 -12.81
N GLY A 478 13.45 -12.69 -13.31
CA GLY A 478 12.51 -12.73 -14.43
C GLY A 478 11.12 -13.25 -14.07
N GLU A 479 10.82 -13.45 -12.79
CA GLU A 479 9.52 -13.95 -12.36
C GLU A 479 8.42 -12.88 -12.46
N ASN A 480 7.19 -13.35 -12.64
CA ASN A 480 5.98 -12.54 -12.63
C ASN A 480 5.11 -13.01 -11.47
N HIS A 481 4.88 -12.14 -10.47
CA HIS A 481 4.14 -12.43 -9.24
C HIS A 481 2.63 -12.20 -9.37
N GLY A 482 2.17 -11.88 -10.58
CA GLY A 482 0.78 -12.07 -10.94
C GLY A 482 -0.13 -10.88 -10.70
N TRP A 483 0.24 -9.83 -9.98
CA TRP A 483 -0.64 -8.66 -9.85
C TRP A 483 -0.86 -7.97 -11.22
N ASN A 484 -2.10 -7.65 -11.65
CA ASN A 484 -3.39 -7.81 -10.96
C ASN A 484 -4.21 -9.04 -11.41
N VAL A 485 -3.59 -10.03 -12.06
CA VAL A 485 -4.24 -11.29 -12.45
C VAL A 485 -4.56 -12.15 -11.22
N TYR A 486 -3.68 -12.16 -10.23
CA TYR A 486 -3.82 -12.86 -8.96
C TYR A 486 -3.65 -11.90 -7.78
N GLU A 487 -4.32 -12.21 -6.67
CA GLU A 487 -4.09 -11.63 -5.35
C GLU A 487 -3.95 -12.81 -4.37
N GLY A 488 -2.74 -13.01 -3.83
CA GLY A 488 -2.39 -14.25 -3.14
C GLY A 488 -2.51 -15.48 -4.05
N PHE A 489 -3.27 -16.47 -3.59
CA PHE A 489 -3.47 -17.74 -4.31
C PHE A 489 -4.73 -17.74 -5.18
N GLU A 490 -5.48 -16.64 -5.22
CA GLU A 490 -6.79 -16.56 -5.85
C GLU A 490 -6.76 -15.68 -7.12
N PRO A 491 -7.51 -16.04 -8.18
CA PRO A 491 -7.72 -15.15 -9.31
C PRO A 491 -8.36 -13.84 -8.87
N PHE A 492 -7.79 -12.73 -9.32
CA PHE A 492 -8.29 -11.38 -9.05
C PHE A 492 -8.96 -10.77 -10.27
N SER A 493 -8.25 -10.70 -11.40
CA SER A 493 -8.74 -10.12 -12.65
C SER A 493 -8.31 -10.93 -13.88
N ASN A 494 -9.16 -10.99 -14.90
CA ASN A 494 -8.79 -11.56 -16.20
C ASN A 494 -8.33 -10.49 -17.20
N ARG A 495 -8.36 -9.20 -16.84
CA ARG A 495 -8.13 -8.09 -17.78
C ARG A 495 -6.75 -8.12 -18.44
N TYR A 496 -5.71 -8.46 -17.67
CA TYR A 496 -4.31 -8.52 -18.13
C TYR A 496 -3.74 -9.93 -18.11
N ARG A 497 -4.62 -10.93 -18.01
CA ARG A 497 -4.23 -12.33 -18.09
C ARG A 497 -3.73 -12.63 -19.50
N LYS A 498 -2.55 -13.24 -19.58
CA LYS A 498 -1.97 -13.71 -20.84
C LYS A 498 -1.97 -15.24 -20.83
N ASP A 499 -2.51 -15.84 -21.89
CA ASP A 499 -2.50 -17.29 -22.03
C ASP A 499 -1.06 -17.83 -22.10
N GLY A 500 -0.80 -18.90 -21.36
CA GLY A 500 0.54 -19.50 -21.25
C GLY A 500 1.54 -18.71 -20.39
N ALA A 501 1.18 -17.56 -19.83
CA ALA A 501 2.05 -16.87 -18.87
C ALA A 501 2.18 -17.65 -17.56
N ASN A 502 3.41 -17.70 -17.03
CA ASN A 502 3.69 -18.29 -15.73
C ASN A 502 3.59 -17.21 -14.64
N TYR A 503 2.67 -17.41 -13.70
CA TYR A 503 2.49 -16.54 -12.53
C TYR A 503 2.98 -17.29 -11.28
N VAL A 504 3.95 -16.72 -10.59
CA VAL A 504 4.60 -17.33 -9.44
C VAL A 504 3.82 -16.96 -8.17
N PRO A 505 3.21 -17.93 -7.47
CA PRO A 505 2.43 -17.64 -6.27
C PRO A 505 3.32 -17.23 -5.10
N PRO A 506 2.76 -16.58 -4.07
CA PRO A 506 3.49 -16.30 -2.84
C PRO A 506 3.78 -17.60 -2.07
N ILE A 507 4.65 -17.49 -1.06
CA ILE A 507 4.90 -18.58 -0.11
C ILE A 507 3.83 -18.58 0.97
N PHE A 508 3.49 -17.39 1.44
CA PHE A 508 2.52 -17.17 2.51
C PHE A 508 1.59 -16.04 2.10
N ALA A 509 0.29 -16.24 2.31
CA ALA A 509 -0.69 -15.17 2.25
C ALA A 509 -1.62 -15.26 3.46
N TYR A 510 -2.26 -14.16 3.84
CA TYR A 510 -3.23 -14.17 4.93
C TYR A 510 -4.41 -13.25 4.66
N LYS A 511 -5.55 -13.64 5.24
CA LYS A 511 -6.82 -12.93 5.16
C LYS A 511 -6.87 -11.73 6.08
N ARG A 512 -7.84 -10.85 5.83
CA ARG A 512 -8.00 -9.57 6.55
C ARG A 512 -8.19 -9.72 8.06
N LYS A 513 -8.72 -10.85 8.52
CA LYS A 513 -8.83 -11.16 9.96
C LYS A 513 -7.47 -11.16 10.70
N TYR A 514 -6.37 -11.34 9.98
CA TYR A 514 -5.01 -11.33 10.54
C TYR A 514 -4.28 -10.00 10.40
N GLY A 515 -4.65 -9.16 9.44
CA GLY A 515 -3.97 -7.91 9.16
C GLY A 515 -4.36 -7.28 7.82
N ASN A 516 -3.86 -6.07 7.56
CA ASN A 516 -4.29 -5.25 6.42
C ASN A 516 -3.15 -4.69 5.57
N SER A 517 -1.90 -4.85 6.00
CA SER A 517 -0.74 -4.23 5.37
C SER A 517 0.51 -4.98 5.81
N ILE A 518 0.89 -6.02 5.08
CA ILE A 518 2.13 -6.76 5.32
C ILE A 518 3.33 -5.83 5.16
N THR A 519 4.22 -5.83 6.15
CA THR A 519 5.42 -5.00 6.09
C THR A 519 6.54 -5.70 5.32
N GLY A 520 6.64 -7.03 5.41
CA GLY A 520 7.85 -7.77 5.07
C GLY A 520 8.68 -8.07 6.33
N GLY A 521 9.96 -8.42 6.16
CA GLY A 521 10.73 -9.04 7.25
C GLY A 521 12.16 -9.42 6.89
N TYR A 522 12.83 -10.14 7.81
CA TYR A 522 14.20 -10.66 7.68
C TYR A 522 14.29 -12.11 8.14
N VAL A 523 15.19 -12.87 7.56
CA VAL A 523 15.57 -14.19 8.09
C VAL A 523 16.47 -14.01 9.31
N TYR A 524 16.12 -14.62 10.45
CA TYR A 524 16.93 -14.51 11.66
C TYR A 524 18.24 -15.29 11.52
N ARG A 525 19.37 -14.60 11.74
CA ARG A 525 20.72 -15.15 11.61
C ARG A 525 21.62 -14.85 12.83
N GLY A 526 21.04 -14.36 13.94
CA GLY A 526 21.75 -13.91 15.14
C GLY A 526 22.51 -15.01 15.89
N ASP A 527 21.78 -16.06 16.28
CA ASP A 527 22.35 -17.19 17.02
C ASP A 527 22.07 -18.51 16.30
N LYS A 528 23.15 -19.19 15.87
CA LYS A 528 23.08 -20.52 15.22
C LYS A 528 22.51 -21.62 16.11
N GLN A 529 22.54 -21.45 17.43
CA GLN A 529 21.98 -22.42 18.38
C GLN A 529 20.49 -22.17 18.65
N SER A 530 19.98 -20.99 18.29
CA SER A 530 18.56 -20.68 18.40
C SER A 530 17.75 -21.46 17.38
N SER A 531 16.60 -22.01 17.81
CA SER A 531 15.61 -22.60 16.91
C SER A 531 15.00 -21.61 15.90
N PHE A 532 15.21 -20.30 16.09
CA PHE A 532 14.81 -19.29 15.12
C PHE A 532 15.81 -19.13 13.97
N TYR A 533 17.00 -19.74 14.04
CA TYR A 533 18.02 -19.57 12.99
C TYR A 533 17.49 -20.08 11.65
N GLY A 534 17.35 -19.18 10.65
CA GLY A 534 16.75 -19.50 9.36
C GLY A 534 15.24 -19.30 9.26
N VAL A 535 14.55 -18.90 10.35
CA VAL A 535 13.14 -18.51 10.32
C VAL A 535 13.01 -17.11 9.75
N TYR A 536 12.11 -16.93 8.78
CA TYR A 536 11.75 -15.60 8.28
C TYR A 536 10.77 -14.95 9.25
N VAL A 537 11.18 -13.80 9.79
CA VAL A 537 10.39 -13.01 10.74
C VAL A 537 9.82 -11.80 10.03
N CYS A 538 8.49 -11.72 9.95
CA CYS A 538 7.75 -10.63 9.32
C CYS A 538 6.59 -10.16 10.19
N GLY A 539 5.91 -9.09 9.78
CA GLY A 539 4.77 -8.59 10.53
C GLY A 539 3.91 -7.64 9.73
N ASP A 540 2.76 -7.30 10.31
CA ASP A 540 1.74 -6.46 9.68
C ASP A 540 1.63 -5.11 10.39
N TYR A 541 1.54 -4.05 9.60
CA TYR A 541 1.50 -2.68 10.09
C TYR A 541 0.28 -2.40 10.99
N THR A 542 -0.91 -2.86 10.59
CA THR A 542 -2.17 -2.49 11.26
C THR A 542 -2.44 -3.37 12.49
N SER A 543 -2.34 -4.69 12.34
CA SER A 543 -2.60 -5.65 13.42
C SER A 543 -1.45 -5.72 14.44
N LYS A 544 -0.26 -5.25 14.06
CA LYS A 544 0.98 -5.30 14.84
C LYS A 544 1.46 -6.72 15.14
N ARG A 545 0.84 -7.75 14.57
CA ARG A 545 1.25 -9.15 14.76
C ARG A 545 2.61 -9.38 14.09
N ILE A 546 3.45 -10.17 14.77
CA ILE A 546 4.74 -10.62 14.27
C ILE A 546 4.65 -12.13 14.08
N TRP A 547 5.03 -12.59 12.90
CA TRP A 547 5.05 -14.00 12.53
C TRP A 547 6.46 -14.49 12.27
N GLY A 548 6.68 -15.77 12.58
CA GLY A 548 7.83 -16.53 12.12
C GLY A 548 7.33 -17.61 11.16
N LEU A 549 8.01 -17.75 10.01
CA LEU A 549 7.69 -18.76 9.02
C LEU A 549 8.92 -19.51 8.49
N THR A 550 8.70 -20.77 8.13
CA THR A 550 9.66 -21.64 7.43
C THR A 550 9.06 -22.14 6.13
N GLN A 551 9.91 -22.46 5.16
CA GLN A 551 9.49 -22.96 3.85
C GLN A 551 10.40 -24.09 3.39
N GLU A 552 9.87 -24.94 2.51
CA GLU A 552 10.66 -25.87 1.71
C GLU A 552 10.22 -25.74 0.24
N ASN A 553 11.18 -25.54 -0.66
CA ASN A 553 10.92 -25.39 -2.11
C ASN A 553 9.86 -24.31 -2.44
N ARG A 554 9.88 -23.19 -1.72
CA ARG A 554 8.92 -22.07 -1.80
C ARG A 554 7.48 -22.46 -1.43
N VAL A 555 7.33 -23.48 -0.59
CA VAL A 555 6.04 -23.87 0.00
C VAL A 555 6.13 -23.69 1.50
N LEU A 556 5.15 -23.00 2.09
CA LEU A 556 5.06 -22.80 3.53
C LEU A 556 5.07 -24.15 4.26
N LYS A 557 5.93 -24.27 5.27
CA LYS A 557 5.99 -25.43 6.17
C LYS A 557 5.35 -25.14 7.50
N THR A 558 5.84 -24.09 8.16
CA THR A 558 5.34 -23.70 9.47
C THR A 558 5.14 -22.20 9.50
N ILE A 559 4.08 -21.78 10.16
CA ILE A 559 3.87 -20.39 10.57
C ILE A 559 3.36 -20.34 12.00
N ARG A 560 3.88 -19.38 12.76
CA ARG A 560 3.41 -19.06 14.11
C ARG A 560 3.34 -17.55 14.26
N GLN A 561 2.34 -17.06 15.00
CA GLN A 561 2.47 -15.73 15.59
C GLN A 561 3.44 -15.84 16.76
N ILE A 562 4.54 -15.13 16.66
CA ILE A 562 5.64 -15.21 17.62
C ILE A 562 5.59 -14.05 18.61
N GLY A 563 4.88 -12.98 18.32
CA GLY A 563 4.69 -11.85 19.22
C GLY A 563 3.80 -10.76 18.62
N THR A 564 3.69 -9.65 19.33
CA THR A 564 2.95 -8.46 18.90
C THR A 564 3.80 -7.23 19.18
N SER A 565 3.95 -6.36 18.20
CA SER A 565 4.64 -5.08 18.34
C SER A 565 3.78 -4.11 19.16
N PRO A 566 4.38 -3.27 20.04
CA PRO A 566 3.64 -2.18 20.69
C PRO A 566 3.11 -1.12 19.69
N GLN A 567 3.74 -1.02 18.53
CA GLN A 567 3.58 0.02 17.51
C GLN A 567 3.28 -0.56 16.14
N GLY A 568 2.70 0.26 15.25
CA GLY A 568 2.55 -0.12 13.85
C GLY A 568 3.91 -0.44 13.24
N ILE A 569 4.03 -1.59 12.58
CA ILE A 569 5.31 -2.11 12.09
C ILE A 569 5.61 -1.45 10.74
N ALA A 570 6.38 -0.37 10.73
CA ALA A 570 6.72 0.34 9.49
C ALA A 570 7.82 -0.35 8.68
N SER A 571 8.75 -0.99 9.37
CA SER A 571 9.85 -1.75 8.78
C SER A 571 10.41 -2.75 9.80
N PHE A 572 11.24 -3.66 9.31
CA PHE A 572 12.20 -4.37 10.12
C PHE A 572 13.63 -3.92 9.76
N ALA A 573 14.60 -4.31 10.57
CA ALA A 573 16.02 -4.19 10.28
C ALA A 573 16.80 -5.37 10.87
N SER A 574 18.01 -5.61 10.37
CA SER A 574 18.99 -6.50 10.98
C SER A 574 20.33 -5.79 11.17
N ASP A 575 21.05 -6.11 12.26
CA ASP A 575 22.42 -5.64 12.48
C ASP A 575 23.47 -6.62 11.92
N GLU A 576 24.75 -6.26 12.02
CA GLU A 576 25.87 -7.12 11.59
C GLU A 576 25.98 -8.44 12.37
N GLN A 577 25.34 -8.53 13.54
CA GLN A 577 25.29 -9.75 14.35
C GLN A 577 24.15 -10.67 13.91
N GLY A 578 23.21 -10.20 13.08
CA GLY A 578 22.04 -10.96 12.62
C GLY A 578 20.84 -10.85 13.56
N GLU A 579 20.87 -9.92 14.51
CA GLU A 579 19.76 -9.61 15.40
C GLU A 579 18.70 -8.78 14.68
N ILE A 580 17.41 -8.97 15.01
CA ILE A 580 16.30 -8.33 14.31
C ILE A 580 15.66 -7.23 15.16
N TYR A 581 15.28 -6.15 14.48
CA TYR A 581 14.61 -4.99 15.06
C TYR A 581 13.28 -4.71 14.35
N VAL A 582 12.30 -4.24 15.10
CA VAL A 582 11.08 -3.62 14.59
C VAL A 582 11.23 -2.11 14.60
N VAL A 583 10.92 -1.49 13.48
CA VAL A 583 10.79 -0.04 13.33
C VAL A 583 9.34 0.33 13.57
N GLY A 584 9.04 0.82 14.76
CA GLY A 584 7.72 1.30 15.13
C GLY A 584 7.41 2.65 14.49
N TYR A 585 6.30 2.72 13.77
CA TYR A 585 5.89 3.92 13.05
C TYR A 585 5.73 5.14 13.97
N GLU A 586 5.25 4.90 15.19
CA GLU A 586 5.00 5.91 16.21
C GLU A 586 6.27 6.36 16.96
N GLY A 587 7.45 6.08 16.41
CA GLY A 587 8.70 6.74 16.78
C GLY A 587 9.66 5.93 17.65
N MET A 588 9.43 4.62 17.82
CA MET A 588 10.32 3.75 18.62
C MET A 588 10.94 2.62 17.82
N ILE A 589 12.15 2.23 18.21
CA ILE A 589 12.83 1.03 17.70
C ILE A 589 12.80 -0.05 18.78
N TYR A 590 12.42 -1.27 18.41
CA TYR A 590 12.36 -2.40 19.33
C TYR A 590 13.28 -3.53 18.87
N LYS A 591 14.08 -4.08 19.78
CA LYS A 591 14.84 -5.31 19.54
C LYS A 591 13.96 -6.53 19.82
N LEU A 592 14.01 -7.50 18.91
CA LEU A 592 13.39 -8.82 19.12
C LEU A 592 14.35 -9.73 19.89
N ASP A 593 13.90 -10.22 21.04
CA ASP A 593 14.67 -11.15 21.88
C ASP A 593 14.03 -12.54 21.83
N PHE A 594 14.77 -13.45 21.20
CA PHE A 594 14.40 -14.86 20.98
C PHE A 594 14.88 -15.79 22.11
N SER A 595 15.61 -15.27 23.11
CA SER A 595 16.22 -16.10 24.15
C SER A 595 15.19 -16.86 24.98
N GLY A 596 15.46 -18.15 25.21
CA GLY A 596 14.58 -19.03 25.97
C GLY A 596 13.24 -19.35 25.31
N VAL A 597 13.04 -18.95 24.04
CA VAL A 597 11.86 -19.28 23.23
C VAL A 597 12.26 -20.29 22.16
N THR A 598 11.43 -21.30 21.97
CA THR A 598 11.61 -22.29 20.90
C THR A 598 10.61 -22.01 19.80
N PHE A 599 11.10 -21.87 18.56
CA PHE A 599 10.25 -21.91 17.38
C PHE A 599 9.87 -23.37 17.15
N ASP A 600 8.67 -23.74 17.56
CA ASP A 600 8.15 -25.08 17.31
C ASP A 600 7.77 -25.19 15.84
N GLU A 601 8.54 -25.97 15.08
CA GLU A 601 8.20 -26.31 13.70
C GLU A 601 6.89 -27.09 13.58
N GLY A 602 6.33 -27.56 14.70
CA GLY A 602 5.21 -28.48 14.73
C GLY A 602 5.70 -29.86 14.34
N THR A 603 5.47 -30.83 15.22
CA THR A 603 5.56 -32.24 14.86
C THR A 603 4.73 -32.47 13.59
N ARG A 604 5.30 -33.15 12.59
CA ARG A 604 4.56 -33.72 11.45
C ARG A 604 3.15 -34.09 11.90
N ALA A 605 2.12 -33.56 11.24
CA ALA A 605 0.79 -34.12 11.33
C ALA A 605 0.95 -35.64 11.24
N ALA A 606 0.57 -36.34 12.32
CA ALA A 606 0.77 -37.77 12.44
C ALA A 606 0.28 -38.41 11.13
N SER A 607 1.21 -39.00 10.39
CA SER A 607 0.88 -39.82 9.24
C SER A 607 -0.23 -40.76 9.69
N ALA A 608 -1.37 -40.71 8.98
CA ALA A 608 -2.42 -41.68 9.11
C ALA A 608 -1.75 -43.06 9.26
N ARG A 609 -2.03 -43.75 10.38
CA ARG A 609 -1.62 -45.14 10.56
C ARG A 609 -1.91 -45.87 9.25
N PRO A 610 -0.98 -46.66 8.70
CA PRO A 610 -1.34 -47.51 7.58
C PRO A 610 -2.50 -48.37 8.04
N ALA A 611 -3.59 -48.37 7.27
CA ALA A 611 -4.68 -49.29 7.47
C ALA A 611 -4.07 -50.69 7.55
N SER A 612 -4.13 -51.30 8.73
CA SER A 612 -3.80 -52.70 8.90
C SER A 612 -4.71 -53.50 7.97
N ALA A 613 -4.11 -54.12 6.96
CA ALA A 613 -4.79 -55.10 6.13
C ALA A 613 -5.44 -56.16 7.04
N PRO A 614 -6.69 -56.57 6.79
CA PRO A 614 -7.27 -57.67 7.53
C PRO A 614 -6.48 -58.93 7.24
N ALA A 615 -6.02 -59.58 8.31
CA ALA A 615 -5.37 -60.87 8.27
C ALA A 615 -6.31 -61.88 7.60
N ALA A 616 -5.82 -62.53 6.55
CA ALA A 616 -6.45 -63.70 5.98
C ALA A 616 -6.51 -64.80 7.04
N GLU A 617 -7.73 -65.19 7.42
CA GLU A 617 -7.98 -66.39 8.21
C GLU A 617 -7.55 -67.63 7.42
N GLY A 618 -6.33 -68.09 7.67
CA GLY A 618 -5.89 -69.44 7.31
C GLY A 618 -6.52 -70.44 8.26
N SER A 619 -7.74 -70.90 7.96
CA SER A 619 -8.30 -72.09 8.61
C SER A 619 -7.57 -73.33 8.10
N GLY A 620 -6.73 -73.91 8.96
CA GLY A 620 -6.10 -75.19 8.70
C GLY A 620 -7.09 -76.34 8.86
N ARG A 621 -7.19 -77.14 7.79
CA ARG A 621 -7.28 -78.62 7.80
C ARG A 621 -8.58 -79.28 8.30
N LYS A 622 -9.28 -79.98 7.38
CA LYS A 622 -9.14 -81.45 7.17
C LYS A 622 -10.15 -82.02 6.16
N LYS A 623 -9.63 -82.89 5.27
CA LYS A 623 -10.18 -84.19 4.78
C LYS A 623 -11.57 -84.17 4.10
N SER A 624 -11.62 -84.30 2.77
CA SER A 624 -11.69 -85.56 1.97
C SER A 624 -13.12 -86.02 1.72
N GLU A 625 -13.55 -86.04 0.46
CA GLU A 625 -14.11 -87.20 -0.25
C GLU A 625 -14.77 -86.79 -1.58
N LYS A 626 -14.44 -87.60 -2.60
CA LYS A 626 -15.05 -87.79 -3.93
C LYS A 626 -14.80 -86.75 -5.03
#